data_AF-A0A9D1RD11-F1
#
_entry.id   AF-A0A9D1RD11-F1
#
_cell.length_a   1.000
_cell.length_b   1.000
_cell.length_c   1.000
_cell.angle_alpha   90.00
_cell.angle_beta   90.00
_cell.angle_gamma   90.00
#
_symmetry.space_group_name_H-M   'P 1'
#
loop_
_entity.id
_entity.type
_entity.pdbx_description
1 polymer ?
#
loop_
_entity_poly.entity_id
_entity_poly.type
_entity_poly.pdbx_seq_one_letter_code
_entity_poly.pdbx_strand_id
1 'polypeptide(L)'
;MEYRLGNSIRVKDKGETEAMECPSCKSTVRFKVFRNMDVRFIAKYPLLEAQGVYFLVCPKCAGIFTVDEDQGDLLAKGQKYAVGPYDLKKLKKFK
;
A
#
# COMPACT_ATOMS: atom_id res chain seq x y z
N MET A 1 -10.10 3.09 -15.29
CA MET A 1 -9.82 4.01 -14.16
C MET A 1 -8.43 3.68 -13.66
N GLU A 2 -7.48 4.61 -13.77
CA GLU A 2 -6.09 4.38 -13.38
C GLU A 2 -5.91 4.72 -11.90
N TYR A 3 -5.62 3.70 -11.08
CA TYR A 3 -5.18 3.89 -9.71
C TYR A 3 -3.65 3.89 -9.72
N ARG A 4 -3.00 5.03 -9.44
CA ARG A 4 -1.53 5.04 -9.35
C ARG A 4 -1.08 4.44 -8.02
N LEU A 5 -0.69 3.18 -8.09
CA LEU A 5 0.06 2.48 -7.05
C LEU A 5 1.54 2.89 -7.09
N GLY A 6 1.86 4.17 -7.30
CA GLY A 6 3.21 4.67 -7.65
C GLY A 6 3.46 4.86 -9.16
N ASN A 7 4.58 5.49 -9.51
CA ASN A 7 4.96 5.81 -10.89
C ASN A 7 6.18 5.02 -11.39
N SER A 8 6.79 4.21 -10.52
CA SER A 8 7.85 3.28 -10.90
C SER A 8 7.28 2.04 -11.58
N ILE A 9 8.03 1.53 -12.57
CA ILE A 9 7.73 0.27 -13.29
C ILE A 9 7.92 -0.94 -12.35
N ARG A 10 8.76 -0.80 -11.32
CA ARG A 10 9.11 -1.89 -10.40
C ARG A 10 8.25 -1.84 -9.14
N VAL A 11 7.42 -2.87 -8.98
CA VAL A 11 6.74 -3.18 -7.72
C VAL A 11 7.57 -4.22 -6.96
N LYS A 12 7.78 -4.00 -5.66
CA LYS A 12 8.48 -4.93 -4.77
C LYS A 12 7.49 -5.61 -3.85
N ASP A 13 7.56 -6.94 -3.79
CA ASP A 13 6.87 -7.72 -2.76
C ASP A 13 7.55 -7.46 -1.40
N LYS A 14 6.73 -7.21 -0.38
CA LYS A 14 7.15 -6.91 1.00
C LYS A 14 6.63 -7.93 2.01
N GLY A 15 5.98 -9.00 1.56
CA GLY A 15 5.49 -10.08 2.37
C GLY A 15 4.00 -10.00 2.64
N GLU A 16 3.57 -10.60 3.75
CA GLU A 16 2.17 -10.75 4.11
C GLU A 16 1.87 -10.15 5.48
N THR A 17 0.65 -9.61 5.64
CA THR A 17 0.13 -9.20 6.95
C THR A 17 -0.25 -10.41 7.78
N GLU A 18 -0.49 -10.16 9.07
CA GLU A 18 -1.21 -11.12 9.89
C GLU A 18 -2.66 -11.30 9.38
N ALA A 19 -3.32 -12.38 9.80
CA ALA A 19 -4.69 -12.67 9.42
C ALA A 19 -5.63 -11.59 9.98
N MET A 20 -6.30 -10.86 9.11
CA MET A 20 -7.19 -9.75 9.46
C MET A 20 -8.44 -9.76 8.58
N GLU A 21 -9.51 -9.11 9.05
CA GLU A 21 -10.78 -9.07 8.32
C GLU A 21 -10.68 -8.13 7.12
N CYS A 22 -11.03 -8.63 5.93
CA CYS A 22 -11.08 -7.78 4.74
C CYS A 22 -12.35 -6.92 4.74
N PRO A 23 -12.27 -5.59 4.63
CA PRO A 23 -13.44 -4.72 4.63
C PRO A 23 -14.34 -4.90 3.39
N SER A 24 -13.85 -5.54 2.32
CA SER A 24 -14.63 -5.79 1.10
C SER A 24 -15.40 -7.10 1.11
N CYS A 25 -14.83 -8.19 1.64
CA CYS A 25 -15.47 -9.52 1.62
C CYS A 25 -15.74 -10.10 3.02
N LYS A 26 -15.39 -9.37 4.09
CA LYS A 26 -15.56 -9.75 5.51
C LYS A 26 -14.93 -11.09 5.91
N SER A 27 -14.08 -11.63 5.06
CA SER A 27 -13.36 -12.86 5.34
C SER A 27 -12.03 -12.53 5.99
N THR A 28 -11.65 -13.31 7.00
CA THR A 28 -10.30 -13.27 7.57
C THR A 28 -9.29 -13.79 6.55
N VAL A 29 -8.34 -12.94 6.17
CA VAL A 29 -7.31 -13.23 5.17
C VAL A 29 -5.97 -12.62 5.56
N ARG A 30 -4.89 -13.18 5.05
CA ARG A 30 -3.57 -12.54 5.05
C ARG A 30 -3.43 -11.73 3.77
N PHE A 31 -3.19 -10.43 3.90
CA PHE A 31 -3.02 -9.56 2.75
C PHE A 31 -1.60 -9.65 2.24
N LYS A 32 -1.43 -9.68 0.91
CA LYS A 32 -0.11 -9.50 0.30
C LYS A 32 0.23 -8.03 0.21
N VAL A 33 1.41 -7.66 0.68
CA VAL A 33 1.89 -6.29 0.77
C VAL A 33 2.87 -6.03 -0.36
N PHE A 34 2.61 -4.99 -1.11
CA PHE A 34 3.47 -4.53 -2.19
C PHE A 34 3.87 -3.08 -1.97
N ARG A 35 5.08 -2.75 -2.39
CA ARG A 35 5.59 -1.38 -2.40
C ARG A 35 5.93 -0.97 -3.83
N ASN A 36 5.56 0.24 -4.18
CA ASN A 36 6.09 0.94 -5.33
C ASN A 36 6.67 2.30 -4.91
N MET A 37 7.39 2.94 -5.83
CA MET A 37 7.88 4.31 -5.65
C MET A 37 7.02 5.27 -6.46
N ASP A 38 6.74 6.44 -5.88
CA ASP A 38 6.21 7.61 -6.57
C ASP A 38 7.25 8.73 -6.47
N VAL A 39 7.89 9.05 -7.58
CA VAL A 39 8.93 10.09 -7.66
C VAL A 39 8.40 11.28 -8.44
N ARG A 40 8.23 12.43 -7.79
CA ARG A 40 7.67 13.64 -8.41
C ARG A 40 8.68 14.78 -8.35
N PHE A 41 8.72 15.55 -9.43
CA PHE A 41 9.52 16.77 -9.49
C PHE A 41 8.68 17.95 -9.00
N ILE A 42 9.15 18.64 -7.96
CA ILE A 42 8.48 19.83 -7.45
C ILE A 42 9.05 21.04 -8.21
N ALA A 43 8.30 21.63 -9.14
CA ALA A 43 8.84 22.76 -9.92
C ALA A 43 9.14 24.01 -9.08
N LYS A 44 8.47 24.17 -7.94
CA LYS A 44 8.62 25.33 -7.03
C LYS A 44 9.95 25.32 -6.25
N TYR A 45 10.53 24.14 -6.05
CA TYR A 45 11.82 23.93 -5.39
C TYR A 45 12.48 22.76 -6.11
N PRO A 46 13.66 22.90 -6.76
CA PRO A 46 14.25 21.90 -7.67
C PRO A 46 14.71 20.64 -6.92
N LEU A 47 13.75 19.93 -6.35
CA LEU A 47 13.87 18.81 -5.44
C LEU A 47 12.99 17.69 -6.00
N LEU A 48 13.51 16.48 -5.84
CA LEU A 48 12.77 15.26 -6.12
C LEU A 48 12.09 14.81 -4.83
N GLU A 49 10.77 14.75 -4.87
CA GLU A 49 9.98 14.13 -3.81
C GLU A 49 9.81 12.67 -4.17
N ALA A 50 10.36 11.77 -3.34
CA ALA A 50 10.28 10.34 -3.55
C ALA A 50 9.52 9.70 -2.40
N GLN A 51 8.37 9.11 -2.70
CA GLN A 51 7.49 8.50 -1.71
C GLN A 51 7.28 7.01 -1.97
N GLY A 52 7.33 6.19 -0.91
CA GLY A 52 6.96 4.78 -0.95
C GLY A 52 5.44 4.61 -0.89
N VAL A 53 4.83 4.14 -1.97
CA VAL A 53 3.41 3.81 -2.00
C VAL A 53 3.23 2.34 -1.67
N TYR A 54 2.57 2.06 -0.55
CA TYR A 54 2.26 0.71 -0.10
C TYR A 54 0.81 0.35 -0.41
N PHE A 55 0.62 -0.80 -1.03
CA PHE A 55 -0.71 -1.33 -1.32
C PHE A 55 -0.82 -2.80 -0.93
N LEU A 56 -2.01 -3.14 -0.45
CA LEU A 56 -2.34 -4.47 0.02
C LEU A 56 -3.39 -5.09 -0.88
N VAL A 57 -3.22 -6.36 -1.22
CA VAL A 57 -4.13 -7.11 -2.07
C VAL A 57 -4.75 -8.26 -1.29
N CYS A 58 -6.09 -8.29 -1.25
CA CYS A 58 -6.84 -9.40 -0.68
C CYS A 58 -6.78 -10.62 -1.63
N PRO A 59 -6.32 -11.80 -1.17
CA PRO A 59 -6.25 -12.99 -2.02
C PRO A 59 -7.63 -13.58 -2.39
N LYS A 60 -8.70 -13.26 -1.64
CA LYS A 60 -10.04 -13.81 -1.88
C LYS A 60 -10.89 -12.97 -2.83
N CYS A 61 -10.90 -11.65 -2.65
CA CYS A 61 -11.75 -10.75 -3.45
C CYS A 61 -10.96 -9.84 -4.39
N ALA A 62 -9.63 -9.97 -4.46
CA ALA A 62 -8.74 -9.09 -5.22
C ALA A 62 -8.90 -7.59 -4.88
N GLY A 63 -9.50 -7.26 -3.72
CA GLY A 63 -9.64 -5.90 -3.25
C GLY A 63 -8.26 -5.29 -2.96
N ILE A 64 -8.04 -4.08 -3.49
CA ILE A 64 -6.79 -3.35 -3.32
C ILE A 64 -7.00 -2.22 -2.33
N PHE A 65 -6.13 -2.16 -1.33
CA PHE A 65 -6.15 -1.17 -0.26
C PHE A 65 -4.79 -0.48 -0.18
N THR A 66 -4.75 0.69 0.43
CA THR A 66 -3.52 1.44 0.72
C THR A 66 -3.40 1.64 2.22
N VAL A 67 -2.18 1.80 2.69
CA VAL A 67 -1.86 2.19 4.08
C VAL A 67 -0.96 3.41 4.07
N ASP A 68 -0.77 4.01 5.24
CA ASP A 68 0.21 5.10 5.38
C ASP A 68 1.63 4.55 5.22
N GLU A 69 2.53 5.40 4.75
CA GLU A 69 3.92 5.00 4.45
C GLU A 69 4.65 4.46 5.67
N ASP A 70 4.45 5.07 6.85
CA ASP A 70 5.04 4.61 8.11
C ASP A 70 4.63 3.18 8.46
N GLN A 71 3.34 2.86 8.31
CA GLN A 71 2.82 1.51 8.55
C GLN A 71 3.34 0.52 7.51
N GLY A 72 3.41 0.94 6.24
CA GLY A 72 3.99 0.15 5.16
C GLY A 72 5.47 -0.15 5.38
N ASP A 73 6.24 0.81 5.89
CA ASP A 73 7.64 0.63 6.24
C ASP A 73 7.83 -0.33 7.42
N LEU A 74 6.95 -0.28 8.43
CA LEU A 74 6.95 -1.25 9.53
C LEU A 74 6.63 -2.67 9.04
N LEU A 75 5.64 -2.82 8.15
CA LEU A 75 5.35 -4.10 7.48
C LEU A 75 6.54 -4.61 6.69
N ALA A 76 7.21 -3.72 5.92
CA ALA A 76 8.39 -4.06 5.15
C ALA A 76 9.61 -4.47 6.01
N LYS A 77 9.66 -4.02 7.27
CA LYS A 77 10.64 -4.45 8.29
C LYS A 77 10.24 -5.77 8.97
N GLY A 78 9.09 -6.35 8.63
CA GLY A 78 8.60 -7.63 9.14
C GLY A 78 7.62 -7.53 10.31
N GLN A 79 7.18 -6.33 10.69
CA GLN A 79 6.18 -6.16 11.76
C GLN A 79 4.77 -6.40 11.21
N LYS A 80 4.34 -7.67 11.24
CA LYS A 80 3.06 -8.13 10.65
C LYS A 80 1.80 -7.52 11.29
N TYR A 81 1.90 -7.00 12.52
CA TYR A 81 0.81 -6.35 13.27
C TYR A 81 0.73 -4.84 13.05
N ALA A 82 1.60 -4.26 12.22
CA ALA A 82 1.64 -2.81 12.01
C ALA A 82 0.39 -2.25 11.29
N VAL A 83 -0.46 -3.12 10.73
CA VAL A 83 -1.68 -2.75 10.02
C VAL A 83 -2.85 -3.59 10.52
N GLY A 84 -3.91 -2.91 10.95
CA GLY A 84 -5.19 -3.50 11.31
C GLY A 84 -6.31 -3.22 10.30
N PRO A 85 -7.52 -3.75 10.54
CA PRO A 85 -8.67 -3.59 9.64
C PRO A 85 -9.08 -2.13 9.42
N TYR A 86 -8.87 -1.27 10.42
CA TYR A 86 -9.23 0.15 10.40
C TYR A 86 -8.18 1.03 9.70
N ASP A 87 -6.96 0.52 9.52
CA ASP A 87 -5.87 1.24 8.86
C ASP A 87 -5.94 1.12 7.32
N LEU A 88 -6.74 0.17 6.81
CA LEU A 88 -6.93 -0.03 5.38
C LEU A 88 -7.75 1.11 4.78
N LYS A 89 -7.08 1.93 3.97
CA LYS A 89 -7.71 3.02 3.23
C LYS A 89 -8.02 2.57 1.81
N LYS A 90 -9.10 3.11 1.23
CA LYS A 90 -9.34 2.99 -0.21
C LYS A 90 -8.28 3.80 -0.96
N LEU A 91 -7.87 3.30 -2.13
CA LEU A 91 -6.96 4.02 -3.01
C LEU A 91 -7.48 5.43 -3.28
N LYS A 92 -6.66 6.45 -3.00
CA LYS A 92 -7.00 7.83 -3.32
C LYS A 92 -7.11 7.97 -4.84
N LYS A 93 -8.14 8.69 -5.29
CA LYS A 93 -8.29 9.09 -6.70
C LYS A 93 -7.18 10.08 -7.06
N PHE A 94 -6.82 10.11 -8.34
CA PHE A 94 -5.89 11.08 -8.90
C PHE A 94 -6.37 12.52 -8.62
N LYS A 95 -5.43 13.42 -8.33
CA LYS A 95 -5.62 14.87 -8.43
C LYS A 95 -4.77 15.36 -9.58
#